data_AF-A0A958QMA1-F1
#
_entry.id   AF-A0A958QMA1-F1
#
_cell.length_a   1.000
_cell.length_b   1.000
_cell.length_c   1.000
_cell.angle_alpha   90.00
_cell.angle_beta   90.00
_cell.angle_gamma   90.00
#
_symmetry.space_group_name_H-M   'P 1'
#
loop_
_entity.id
_entity.type
_entity.pdbx_description
1 polymer ?
#
loop_
_entity_poly.entity_id
_entity_poly.type
_entity_poly.pdbx_seq_one_letter_code
_entity_poly.pdbx_strand_id
1 'polypeptide(L)'
;SGRPMHLIATDGGLLPAPLALQSLSLATGERAEILITPTGNDRLLARTVDNSPMMGHMGRRDDDGAAFTVLPIAVDESSRARIERIPDSLGAAEPSRSPPQAQSWEVTLDMGMGMGGGMRGSMGMGGMGGMM
;
A
#
# COMPACT_ATOMS: atom_id res chain seq x y z
N SER A 1 -22.04 -1.83 -6.18
CA SER A 1 -21.15 -1.22 -7.19
C SER A 1 -20.66 0.11 -6.67
N GLY A 2 -19.39 0.46 -6.88
CA GLY A 2 -18.84 1.77 -6.50
C GLY A 2 -19.08 2.81 -7.60
N ARG A 3 -19.18 4.09 -7.23
CA ARG A 3 -19.18 5.20 -8.20
C ARG A 3 -17.75 5.42 -8.71
N PRO A 4 -17.55 5.81 -9.98
CA PRO A 4 -16.21 6.04 -10.51
C PRO A 4 -15.54 7.24 -9.82
N MET A 5 -14.25 7.08 -9.54
CA MET A 5 -13.32 8.13 -9.17
C MET A 5 -12.25 8.22 -10.26
N HIS A 6 -11.69 9.41 -10.48
CA HIS A 6 -10.66 9.62 -11.50
C HIS A 6 -9.34 9.91 -10.83
N LEU A 7 -8.35 9.03 -10.99
CA LEU A 7 -6.98 9.30 -10.56
C LEU A 7 -6.40 10.42 -11.44
N ILE A 8 -5.89 11.47 -10.83
CA ILE A 8 -5.32 12.64 -11.52
C ILE A 8 -3.85 12.86 -11.19
N ALA A 9 -3.34 12.35 -10.07
CA ALA A 9 -1.92 12.39 -9.72
C ALA A 9 -1.52 11.20 -8.86
N THR A 10 -0.23 10.88 -8.88
CA THR A 10 0.45 9.96 -7.95
C THR A 10 1.61 10.71 -7.28
N ASP A 11 2.42 10.03 -6.48
CA ASP A 11 3.67 10.59 -5.94
C ASP A 11 4.61 11.17 -7.02
N GLY A 12 4.49 10.70 -8.27
CA GLY A 12 5.24 11.22 -9.42
C GLY A 12 4.68 12.52 -10.03
N GLY A 13 3.57 13.06 -9.50
CA GLY A 13 2.87 14.22 -10.02
C GLY A 13 1.63 13.88 -10.85
N LEU A 14 1.12 14.88 -11.58
CA LEU A 14 -0.09 14.78 -12.41
C LEU A 14 0.07 13.72 -13.50
N LEU A 15 -1.01 12.98 -13.76
CA LEU A 15 -1.13 12.11 -14.92
C LEU A 15 -1.39 12.94 -16.19
N PRO A 16 -1.10 12.43 -17.40
CA PRO A 16 -1.42 13.14 -18.64
C PRO A 16 -2.92 13.38 -18.86
N ALA A 17 -3.74 12.44 -18.40
CA ALA A 17 -5.19 12.46 -18.46
C ALA A 17 -5.80 11.72 -17.24
N PRO A 18 -7.05 12.03 -16.85
CA PRO A 18 -7.70 11.36 -15.72
C PRO A 18 -7.96 9.88 -16.00
N LEU A 19 -7.63 9.00 -15.04
CA LEU A 19 -7.87 7.56 -15.15
C LEU A 19 -9.07 7.15 -14.29
N ALA A 20 -10.16 6.72 -14.92
CA ALA A 20 -11.37 6.27 -14.24
C ALA A 20 -11.17 4.90 -13.55
N LEU A 21 -11.44 4.83 -12.25
CA LEU A 21 -11.29 3.66 -11.39
C LEU A 21 -12.48 3.56 -10.42
N GLN A 22 -12.76 2.37 -9.88
CA GLN A 22 -13.77 2.18 -8.82
C GLN A 22 -13.15 1.95 -7.44
N SER A 23 -11.87 1.59 -7.40
CA SER A 23 -11.07 1.36 -6.20
C SER A 23 -9.62 1.68 -6.50
N LEU A 24 -8.91 2.19 -5.50
CA LEU A 24 -7.48 2.44 -5.55
C LEU A 24 -6.84 1.78 -4.32
N SER A 25 -5.84 0.94 -4.54
CA SER A 25 -5.00 0.40 -3.48
C SER A 25 -3.78 1.31 -3.33
N LEU A 26 -3.44 1.65 -2.09
CA LEU A 26 -2.25 2.43 -1.76
C LEU A 26 -1.38 1.62 -0.81
N ALA A 27 -0.09 1.53 -1.11
CA ALA A 27 0.90 1.06 -0.17
C ALA A 27 1.16 2.12 0.91
N THR A 28 1.81 1.71 1.99
CA THR A 28 2.18 2.63 3.06
C THR A 28 3.12 3.73 2.53
N GLY A 29 2.70 4.98 2.68
CA GLY A 29 3.49 6.15 2.26
C GLY A 29 3.16 6.67 0.86
N GLU A 30 2.39 5.91 0.07
CA GLU A 30 1.93 6.38 -1.25
C GLU A 30 0.86 7.46 -1.12
N ARG A 31 0.85 8.37 -2.09
CA ARG A 31 -0.16 9.43 -2.21
C ARG A 31 -0.76 9.41 -3.61
N ALA A 32 -2.04 9.69 -3.65
CA ALA A 32 -2.78 9.84 -4.89
C ALA A 32 -3.76 11.00 -4.77
N GLU A 33 -3.93 11.72 -5.87
CA GLU A 33 -4.98 12.73 -6.01
C GLU A 33 -6.08 12.15 -6.88
N ILE A 34 -7.32 12.22 -6.38
CA ILE A 34 -8.50 11.72 -7.08
C ILE A 34 -9.54 12.84 -7.26
N LEU A 35 -10.23 12.81 -8.39
CA LEU A 35 -11.39 13.63 -8.68
C LEU A 35 -12.66 12.77 -8.64
N ILE A 36 -13.67 13.25 -7.94
CA ILE A 36 -14.99 12.60 -7.81
C ILE A 36 -16.09 13.59 -8.16
N THR A 37 -17.20 13.08 -8.68
CA THR A 37 -18.40 13.88 -8.99
C THR A 37 -19.55 13.40 -8.10
N PRO A 38 -19.60 13.84 -6.82
CA PRO A 38 -20.56 13.34 -5.85
C PRO A 38 -22.00 13.74 -6.22
N THR A 39 -22.98 12.95 -5.79
CA THR A 39 -24.42 13.26 -5.94
C THR A 39 -25.16 12.92 -4.65
N GLY A 40 -26.08 13.77 -4.20
CA GLY A 40 -26.78 13.59 -2.93
C GLY A 40 -25.83 13.38 -1.74
N ASN A 41 -25.87 12.17 -1.16
CA ASN A 41 -25.04 11.78 -0.02
C ASN A 41 -24.10 10.62 -0.40
N ASP A 42 -22.84 10.95 -0.63
CA ASP A 42 -21.79 9.99 -0.95
C ASP A 42 -20.80 9.83 0.22
N ARG A 43 -19.99 8.77 0.18
CA ARG A 43 -18.91 8.56 1.15
C ARG A 43 -17.70 7.91 0.51
N LEU A 44 -16.52 8.38 0.86
CA LEU A 44 -15.26 7.70 0.56
C LEU A 44 -14.98 6.67 1.65
N LEU A 45 -14.77 5.42 1.24
CA LEU A 45 -14.49 4.30 2.14
C LEU A 45 -13.04 3.85 1.99
N ALA A 46 -12.36 3.65 3.11
CA ALA A 46 -11.09 2.94 3.16
C ALA A 46 -11.33 1.51 3.67
N ARG A 47 -10.57 0.57 3.12
CA ARG A 47 -10.55 -0.84 3.53
C ARG A 47 -9.11 -1.25 3.69
N THR A 48 -8.82 -2.02 4.72
CA THR A 48 -7.52 -2.69 4.84
C THR A 48 -7.47 -3.81 3.81
N VAL A 49 -6.40 -3.84 3.01
CA VAL A 49 -6.11 -4.95 2.10
C VAL A 49 -5.13 -5.86 2.83
N ASP A 50 -5.48 -7.14 3.01
CA ASP A 50 -4.56 -8.10 3.60
C ASP A 50 -3.42 -8.39 2.62
N ASN A 51 -2.20 -8.08 3.05
CA ASN A 51 -0.97 -8.35 2.31
C ASN A 51 -0.09 -9.40 3.01
N SER A 52 -0.67 -10.20 3.92
CA SER A 52 0.07 -11.21 4.68
C SER A 52 0.74 -12.24 3.74
N PRO A 53 2.03 -12.54 3.92
CA PRO A 53 2.68 -13.61 3.18
C PRO A 53 1.99 -14.95 3.49
N MET A 54 1.84 -15.81 2.47
CA MET A 54 1.04 -17.05 2.46
C MET A 54 1.30 -18.06 3.61
N MET A 55 2.24 -17.82 4.51
CA MET A 55 2.53 -18.65 5.69
C MET A 55 1.63 -18.36 6.90
N GLY A 56 0.74 -17.36 6.82
CA GLY A 56 -0.12 -16.93 7.94
C GLY A 56 -1.51 -17.58 8.03
N HIS A 57 -1.88 -18.52 7.16
CA HIS A 57 -3.26 -19.03 7.06
C HIS A 57 -3.72 -19.99 8.16
N MET A 58 -2.90 -20.28 9.18
CA MET A 58 -3.36 -20.95 10.41
C MET A 58 -3.62 -19.92 11.51
N GLY A 59 -4.81 -19.30 11.51
CA GLY A 59 -5.36 -18.72 12.74
C GLY A 59 -5.85 -17.27 12.70
N ARG A 60 -5.82 -16.57 11.57
CA ARG A 60 -6.56 -15.30 11.44
C ARG A 60 -7.96 -15.56 10.91
N ARG A 61 -8.93 -15.53 11.83
CA ARG A 61 -10.34 -15.32 11.49
C ARG A 61 -10.45 -13.99 10.75
N ASP A 62 -10.93 -14.06 9.51
CA ASP A 62 -11.94 -13.22 8.86
C ASP A 62 -12.21 -11.81 9.43
N ASP A 63 -11.17 -11.00 9.71
CA ASP A 63 -11.30 -9.55 9.63
C ASP A 63 -11.08 -9.16 8.16
N ASP A 64 -12.04 -9.56 7.32
CA ASP A 64 -12.15 -9.12 5.92
C ASP A 64 -12.28 -7.59 5.91
N GLY A 65 -11.14 -6.91 5.88
CA GLY A 65 -10.96 -5.51 5.52
C GLY A 65 -12.06 -4.57 6.01
N ALA A 66 -12.25 -4.48 7.33
CA ALA A 66 -13.27 -3.63 7.95
C ALA A 66 -13.25 -2.23 7.31
N ALA A 67 -14.32 -1.91 6.59
CA ALA A 67 -14.42 -0.66 5.87
C ALA A 67 -14.75 0.47 6.85
N PHE A 68 -14.04 1.59 6.78
CA PHE A 68 -14.40 2.79 7.52
C PHE A 68 -14.55 3.98 6.57
N THR A 69 -15.35 4.95 7.00
CA THR A 69 -15.58 6.17 6.21
C THR A 69 -14.42 7.14 6.43
N VAL A 70 -13.74 7.49 5.35
CA VAL A 70 -12.68 8.52 5.34
C VAL A 70 -13.31 9.90 5.26
N LEU A 71 -14.25 10.09 4.34
CA LEU A 71 -14.87 11.38 4.08
C LEU A 71 -16.36 11.20 3.74
N PRO A 72 -17.29 11.70 4.57
CA PRO A 72 -18.69 11.87 4.17
C PRO A 72 -18.82 13.10 3.26
N ILE A 73 -19.67 13.01 2.25
CA ILE A 73 -19.90 14.07 1.28
C ILE A 73 -21.40 14.28 1.13
N ALA A 74 -21.85 15.51 1.39
CA ALA A 74 -23.23 15.94 1.15
C ALA A 74 -23.21 17.06 0.11
N VAL A 75 -23.99 16.87 -0.95
CA VAL A 75 -24.12 17.83 -2.06
C VAL A 75 -25.44 18.58 -1.90
N ASP A 76 -25.37 19.90 -1.91
CA ASP A 76 -26.55 20.75 -2.07
C ASP A 76 -26.97 20.78 -3.54
N GLU A 77 -28.01 20.02 -3.87
CA GLU A 77 -28.51 19.91 -5.24
C GLU A 77 -29.32 21.13 -5.71
N SER A 78 -29.60 22.09 -4.81
CA SER A 78 -30.21 23.36 -5.22
C SER A 78 -29.21 24.29 -5.94
N SER A 79 -27.92 24.02 -5.79
CA SER A 79 -26.83 24.77 -6.40
C SER A 79 -26.38 24.12 -7.71
N ARG A 80 -26.36 24.88 -8.82
CA ARG A 80 -25.85 24.38 -10.10
C ARG A 80 -24.31 24.26 -10.08
N ALA A 81 -23.81 23.11 -10.52
CA ALA A 81 -22.38 22.91 -10.71
C ALA A 81 -21.84 23.82 -11.81
N ARG A 82 -20.75 24.55 -11.53
CA ARG A 82 -20.06 25.37 -12.54
C ARG A 82 -19.24 24.52 -13.51
N ILE A 83 -18.74 23.37 -13.03
CA ILE A 83 -17.90 22.45 -13.78
C ILE A 83 -18.66 21.13 -13.88
N GLU A 84 -19.12 20.81 -15.08
CA GLU A 84 -19.98 19.64 -15.34
C GLU A 84 -19.23 18.51 -16.04
N ARG A 85 -17.99 18.74 -16.46
CA ARG A 85 -17.18 17.75 -17.17
C ARG A 85 -15.76 17.70 -16.62
N ILE A 86 -15.25 16.49 -16.59
CA ILE A 86 -13.85 16.21 -16.29
C ILE A 86 -13.04 16.50 -17.56
N PRO A 87 -11.89 17.19 -17.45
CA PRO A 87 -11.06 17.48 -18.61
C PRO A 87 -10.42 16.21 -19.19
N ASP A 88 -10.32 16.13 -20.51
CA ASP A 88 -9.68 14.99 -21.19
C ASP A 88 -8.14 14.99 -21.06
N SER A 89 -7.54 16.12 -20.67
CA SER A 89 -6.11 16.25 -20.42
C SER A 89 -5.84 17.12 -19.19
N LEU A 90 -4.81 16.76 -18.43
CA LEU A 90 -4.37 17.46 -17.22
C LEU A 90 -3.11 18.31 -17.46
N GLY A 91 -2.59 18.33 -18.69
CA GLY A 91 -1.42 19.13 -19.06
C GLY A 91 -0.07 18.63 -18.51
N ALA A 92 -0.02 17.43 -17.92
CA ALA A 92 1.23 16.80 -17.54
C ALA A 92 1.96 16.26 -18.78
N ALA A 93 3.29 16.36 -18.77
CA ALA A 93 4.11 15.66 -19.76
C ALA A 93 4.05 14.15 -19.51
N GLU A 94 4.11 13.36 -20.58
CA GLU A 94 4.29 11.92 -20.47
C GLU A 94 5.55 11.62 -19.64
N PRO A 95 5.46 10.72 -18.64
CA PRO A 95 6.60 10.38 -17.82
C PRO A 95 7.74 9.85 -18.70
N SER A 96 8.94 10.41 -18.53
CA SER A 96 10.14 9.93 -19.21
C SER A 96 10.38 8.48 -18.82
N ARG A 97 10.36 7.58 -19.80
CA ARG A 97 10.71 6.16 -19.61
C ARG A 97 12.20 5.96 -19.31
N SER A 98 13.02 6.97 -19.57
CA SER A 98 14.42 6.97 -19.15
C SER A 98 14.50 7.36 -17.69
N PRO A 99 15.00 6.49 -16.79
CA PRO A 99 15.23 6.88 -15.42
C PRO A 99 16.24 8.04 -15.41
N PRO A 100 15.99 9.12 -14.64
CA PRO A 100 17.05 10.08 -14.37
C PRO A 100 18.24 9.32 -13.75
N GLN A 101 19.46 9.83 -13.95
CA GLN A 101 20.65 9.29 -13.31
C GLN A 101 20.48 9.43 -11.79
N ALA A 102 19.91 8.41 -11.16
CA ALA A 102 19.52 8.44 -9.76
C ALA A 102 20.70 8.01 -8.89
N GLN A 103 20.92 8.73 -7.80
CA GLN A 103 21.87 8.30 -6.79
C GLN A 103 21.24 7.14 -6.02
N SER A 104 21.82 5.95 -6.17
CA SER A 104 21.44 4.78 -5.38
C SER A 104 22.06 4.88 -3.99
N TRP A 105 21.23 4.70 -2.97
CA TRP A 105 21.67 4.50 -1.59
C TRP A 105 21.18 3.14 -1.11
N GLU A 106 22.06 2.41 -0.43
CA GLU A 106 21.77 1.09 0.14
C GLU A 106 21.61 1.26 1.65
N VAL A 107 20.47 0.81 2.18
CA VAL A 107 20.21 0.79 3.62
C VAL A 107 20.03 -0.66 4.05
N THR A 108 21.02 -1.16 4.79
CA THR A 108 21.00 -2.51 5.35
C THR A 108 20.57 -2.43 6.81
N LEU A 109 19.49 -3.14 7.18
CA LEU A 109 19.12 -3.34 8.57
C LEU A 109 19.68 -4.68 9.05
N ASP A 110 20.81 -4.64 9.77
CA ASP A 110 21.33 -5.80 10.49
C ASP A 110 20.57 -5.97 11.81
N MET A 111 19.55 -6.82 11.78
CA MET A 111 18.89 -7.31 12.98
C MET A 111 19.76 -8.43 13.57
N GLY A 112 20.83 -8.05 14.26
CA GLY A 112 21.70 -8.98 14.94
C GLY A 112 20.91 -9.87 15.90
N MET A 113 20.66 -11.12 15.50
CA MET A 113 20.20 -12.14 16.43
C MET A 113 21.29 -12.32 17.49
N GLY A 114 21.09 -11.70 18.65
CA GLY A 114 21.86 -12.02 19.85
C GLY A 114 21.75 -13.51 20.09
N MET A 115 22.85 -14.22 19.87
CA MET A 115 22.98 -15.65 20.10
C MET A 115 23.02 -15.91 21.61
N GLY A 116 21.88 -15.71 22.27
CA GLY A 116 21.58 -16.21 23.60
C GLY A 116 21.23 -17.68 23.50
N GLY A 117 22.25 -18.53 23.37
CA GLY A 117 22.12 -19.98 23.35
C GLY A 117 23.12 -20.60 24.30
N GLY A 118 22.77 -20.61 25.59
CA GLY A 118 23.58 -21.23 26.64
C GLY A 118 23.80 -22.73 26.45
N MET A 119 24.88 -23.20 27.05
CA MET A 119 25.06 -24.54 27.64
C MET A 119 24.53 -25.74 26.84
N ARG A 120 25.43 -26.43 26.15
CA ARG A 120 25.42 -27.90 26.12
C ARG A 120 26.82 -28.42 26.39
N GLY A 121 27.13 -28.61 27.67
CA GLY A 121 28.04 -29.67 28.06
C GLY A 121 27.38 -31.02 27.77
N SER A 122 28.07 -31.93 27.11
CA SER A 122 27.93 -33.38 27.29
C SER A 122 29.00 -34.15 26.51
N MET A 123 29.80 -34.93 27.24
CA MET A 123 30.38 -36.22 26.84
C MET A 123 31.22 -36.31 25.55
N GLY A 124 32.51 -35.96 25.65
CA GLY A 124 33.55 -36.52 24.79
C GLY A 124 34.15 -37.78 25.44
N MET A 125 33.47 -38.92 25.31
CA MET A 125 34.00 -40.24 25.71
C MET A 125 34.79 -40.83 24.54
N GLY A 126 36.11 -40.70 24.59
CA GLY A 126 37.07 -41.47 23.80
C GLY A 126 38.30 -41.65 24.70
N GLY A 127 38.91 -42.80 24.88
CA GLY A 127 38.85 -44.07 24.19
C GLY A 127 40.18 -44.75 24.54
N MET A 128 40.09 -45.98 25.06
CA MET A 128 41.11 -47.04 24.99
C MET A 128 42.54 -46.80 25.53
N GLY A 129 42.86 -47.60 26.54
CA GLY A 129 44.20 -48.10 26.89
C GLY A 129 44.09 -48.79 28.24
N GLY A 130 44.26 -50.10 28.43
CA GLY A 130 45.00 -51.09 27.66
C GLY A 130 45.89 -51.85 28.66
N MET A 131 45.37 -52.99 29.13
CA MET A 131 46.09 -54.22 29.51
C MET A 131 47.17 -54.20 30.62
N MET A 132 46.95 -55.15 31.56
CA MET A 132 47.86 -55.84 32.49
C MET A 132 48.23 -55.13 33.79
#